data_AF-A0A7L2SRJ0-F1
#
_entry.id   AF-A0A7L2SRJ0-F1
#
_cell.length_a   1.000
_cell.length_b   1.000
_cell.length_c   1.000
_cell.angle_alpha   90.00
_cell.angle_beta   90.00
_cell.angle_gamma   90.00
#
_symmetry.space_group_name_H-M   'P 1'
#
loop_
_entity.id
_entity.type
_entity.pdbx_description
1 polymer ?
#
loop_
_entity_poly.entity_id
_entity_poly.type
_entity_poly.pdbx_seq_one_letter_code
_entity_poly.pdbx_strand_id
1 'polypeptide(L)' 'AWCLRNEGVSSVLLGSSNPEQLIENLGAIQVLPKMTSHIVNEIDNILGNKPYSKKDYR' A
#
# COMPACT_ATOMS: atom_id res chain seq x y z
N ALA A 1 -3.56 2.24 -1.43
CA ALA A 1 -2.56 3.32 -1.29
C ALA A 1 -1.19 2.77 -0.88
N TRP A 2 -1.05 2.16 0.30
CA TRP A 2 0.24 1.70 0.84
C TRP A 2 1.06 0.82 -0.13
N CYS A 3 0.45 -0.19 -0.76
CA CYS A 3 1.14 -1.03 -1.75
C CYS A 3 1.70 -0.24 -2.95
N LEU A 4 0.94 0.74 -3.46
CA LEU A 4 1.33 1.56 -4.62
C LEU A 4 2.38 2.64 -4.29
N ARG A 5 2.62 2.92 -3.01
CA ARG A 5 3.66 3.90 -2.60
C ARG A 5 5.06 3.39 -2.92
N ASN A 6 5.28 2.08 -2.90
CA ASN A 6 6.59 1.51 -3.14
C ASN A 6 6.94 1.62 -4.63
N GLU A 7 8.01 2.34 -4.97
CA GLU A 7 8.46 2.51 -6.35
C GLU A 7 8.78 1.19 -7.07
N GLY A 8 9.08 0.12 -6.31
CA GLY A 8 9.27 -1.22 -6.86
C GLY A 8 7.97 -1.93 -7.28
N VAL A 9 6.81 -1.34 -7.01
CA VAL A 9 5.48 -1.89 -7.34
C VAL A 9 4.90 -1.11 -8.52
N SER A 10 4.84 -1.74 -9.69
CA SER A 10 4.28 -1.10 -10.89
C SER A 10 2.75 -1.14 -10.96
N SER A 11 2.14 -2.18 -10.36
CA SER A 11 0.69 -2.34 -10.31
C SER A 11 0.26 -3.13 -9.09
N VAL A 12 -1.00 -2.96 -8.70
CA VAL A 12 -1.64 -3.73 -7.63
C VAL A 12 -2.91 -4.35 -8.19
N LEU A 13 -3.00 -5.67 -8.15
CA LEU A 13 -4.20 -6.41 -8.54
C LEU A 13 -5.25 -6.31 -7.43
N LEU A 14 -6.42 -5.80 -7.78
CA LEU A 14 -7.56 -5.67 -6.86
C LEU A 14 -8.50 -6.86 -7.02
N GLY A 15 -8.96 -7.44 -5.91
CA GLY A 15 -10.08 -8.36 -5.86
C GLY A 15 -11.31 -7.66 -5.28
N SER A 16 -12.48 -7.89 -5.86
CA SER A 16 -13.75 -7.30 -5.40
C SER A 16 -14.89 -8.30 -5.59
N SER A 17 -15.81 -8.38 -4.62
CA SER A 17 -17.00 -9.24 -4.72
C SER A 17 -18.27 -8.49 -5.15
N ASN A 18 -18.24 -7.15 -5.13
CA ASN A 18 -19.31 -6.30 -5.61
C ASN A 18 -18.76 -4.97 -6.21
N PRO A 19 -19.59 -4.18 -6.91
CA PRO A 19 -19.16 -2.91 -7.51
C PRO A 19 -18.75 -1.85 -6.47
N GLU A 20 -19.40 -1.80 -5.32
CA GLU A 20 -19.14 -0.79 -4.28
C GLU A 20 -17.73 -0.91 -3.72
N GLN A 21 -17.29 -2.15 -3.44
CA GLN A 21 -15.91 -2.45 -3.01
C GLN A 21 -14.88 -2.04 -4.05
N LEU A 22 -15.18 -2.21 -5.35
CA LEU A 22 -14.26 -1.79 -6.42
C LEU A 22 -14.11 -0.28 -6.41
N ILE A 23 -15.21 0.46 -6.29
CA ILE A 23 -15.20 1.93 -6.22
C ILE A 23 -14.42 2.41 -4.98
N GLU A 24 -14.64 1.78 -3.82
CA GLU A 24 -13.91 2.08 -2.59
C GLU A 24 -12.40 1.83 -2.75
N ASN A 25 -12.02 0.66 -3.27
CA ASN A 25 -10.62 0.29 -3.51
C ASN A 25 -9.92 1.26 -4.48
N LEU A 26 -10.61 1.69 -5.55
CA LEU A 26 -10.10 2.69 -6.49
C LEU A 26 -9.91 4.06 -5.82
N GLY A 27 -10.78 4.41 -4.86
CA GLY A 27 -10.65 5.61 -4.04
C GLY A 27 -9.33 5.70 -3.28
N ALA A 28 -8.65 4.58 -3.03
CA ALA A 28 -7.34 4.56 -2.37
C ALA A 28 -6.24 5.31 -3.15
N ILE A 29 -6.43 5.60 -4.45
CA ILE A 29 -5.54 6.46 -5.24
C ILE A 29 -5.49 7.88 -4.65
N GLN A 30 -6.62 8.42 -4.20
CA GLN A 30 -6.72 9.77 -3.63
C GLN A 30 -6.01 9.88 -2.26
N VAL A 31 -5.76 8.74 -1.61
CA VAL A 31 -5.04 8.66 -0.33
C VAL A 31 -3.52 8.66 -0.55
N LEU A 32 -3.04 8.31 -1.75
CA LEU A 32 -1.60 8.18 -2.04
C LEU A 32 -0.79 9.45 -1.69
N PRO A 33 -1.23 10.68 -2.04
CA PRO A 33 -0.50 11.90 -1.67
C PRO A 33 -0.46 12.17 -0.16
N LYS A 34 -1.38 11.58 0.61
CA LYS A 34 -1.45 11.72 2.07
C LYS A 34 -0.48 10.78 2.80
N MET A 35 0.12 9.81 2.11
CA MET A 35 1.04 8.81 2.69
C MET A 35 2.44 9.40 2.96
N THR A 36 2.49 10.36 3.89
CA THR A 36 3.74 11.01 4.32
C THR A 36 4.67 10.02 5.04
N SER A 37 5.94 10.38 5.17
CA SER A 37 6.92 9.57 5.91
C SER A 37 6.51 9.32 7.37
N HIS A 38 5.80 10.26 7.99
CA HIS A 38 5.29 10.11 9.35
C HIS A 38 4.25 8.98 9.45
N ILE A 39 3.20 9.04 8.63
CA ILE A 39 2.14 8.01 8.62
C ILE A 39 2.71 6.63 8.28
N VAL A 40 3.67 6.57 7.36
CA VAL A 40 4.30 5.30 6.98
C VAL A 40 5.11 4.72 8.14
N ASN A 41 5.85 5.56 8.87
CA ASN A 41 6.57 5.12 10.06
C ASN A 41 5.62 4.67 11.18
N GLU A 42 4.48 5.34 11.36
CA GLU A 42 3.44 4.88 12.30
C GLU A 42 2.88 3.51 11.91
N ILE A 43 2.56 3.29 10.63
CA ILE A 43 2.12 1.98 10.12
C ILE A 43 3.19 0.91 10.38
N ASP A 44 4.46 1.20 10.06
CA ASP A 44 5.58 0.27 10.29
C ASP A 44 5.72 -0.09 11.78
N ASN A 45 5.57 0.88 12.68
CA ASN A 45 5.64 0.68 14.12
C ASN A 45 4.47 -0.17 14.65
N ILE A 46 3.25 0.06 14.15
CA ILE A 46 2.07 -0.71 14.55
C ILE A 46 2.18 -2.17 14.06
N LEU A 47 2.60 -2.38 12.82
CA LEU A 47 2.68 -3.72 12.24
C LEU A 47 3.90 -4.51 12.74
N GLY A 48 4.99 -3.83 13.11
CA GLY A 48 6.18 -4.46 13.70
C GLY A 48 6.87 -5.51 12.83
N ASN A 49 6.52 -5.57 11.54
CA ASN A 49 6.93 -6.63 10.61
C ASN A 49 7.78 -6.10 9.44
N LYS A 50 8.31 -4.88 9.56
CA LYS A 50 9.16 -4.26 8.55
C LYS A 50 10.37 -5.18 8.27
N PRO A 51 10.58 -5.63 7.02
CA PRO A 51 11.65 -6.55 6.71
C PRO A 51 13.03 -5.91 6.92
N TYR A 52 13.97 -6.68 7.47
CA TYR A 52 15.34 -6.23 7.77
C TYR A 52 16.23 -6.00 6.53
N SER A 53 15.85 -6.54 5.37
CA SER A 53 16.57 -6.38 4.10
C SER A 53 15.60 -6.52 2.92
N LYS A 54 15.93 -5.92 1.77
CA LYS A 54 15.27 -6.25 0.51
C LYS A 54 15.64 -7.71 0.18
N LYS A 55 14.70 -8.63 0.39
CA LYS A 55 14.84 -9.98 -0.16
C LYS A 55 14.89 -9.84 -1.69
N ASP A 56 16.00 -10.22 -2.30
CA ASP A 56 16.06 -10.42 -3.75
C ASP A 56 15.20 -11.66 -4.06
N TYR A 57 14.06 -11.44 -4.72
CA TYR A 57 13.16 -12.52 -5.18
C TYR A 57 13.57 -13.03 -6.57
N ARG A 58 14.86 -12.95 -6.90
CA ARG A 58 15.41 -13.44 -8.18
C ARG A 58 15.38 -14.96 -8.27
#